data_AF-A0A1X9FNE9-F1
#
_entry.id   AF-A0A1X9FNE9-F1
#
_cell.length_a   1.000
_cell.length_b   1.000
_cell.length_c   1.000
_cell.angle_alpha   90.00
_cell.angle_beta   90.00
_cell.angle_gamma   90.00
#
_symmetry.space_group_name_H-M   'P 1'
#
loop_
_entity.id
_entity.type
_entity.pdbx_description
1 polymer ?
#
loop_
_entity_poly.entity_id
_entity_poly.type
_entity_poly.pdbx_seq_one_letter_code
_entity_poly.pdbx_strand_id
1 'polypeptide(L)'
;MFACIGVQLFKGKLYTCSDSSKQTEAECKGNYITYKDGEVDHPIIQPRSWENSKFDFDNVLAAMMALFTVSTFEGWPELLYRSIDSHTEDKGPIYNYRVEIS
;
A
#
# COMPACT_ATOMS: atom_id res chain seq x y z
N MET A 1 13.58 18.21 -4.68
CA MET A 1 14.67 17.29 -4.28
C MET A 1 14.12 16.04 -3.60
N PHE A 2 13.43 16.15 -2.46
CA PHE A 2 12.84 15.01 -1.74
C PHE A 2 11.86 14.16 -2.57
N ALA A 3 11.08 14.78 -3.46
CA ALA A 3 10.20 14.02 -4.37
C ALA A 3 10.98 13.02 -5.23
N CYS A 4 12.13 13.41 -5.78
CA CYS A 4 12.97 12.51 -6.57
C CYS A 4 13.54 11.36 -5.74
N ILE A 5 13.92 11.63 -4.48
CA ILE A 5 14.39 10.60 -3.54
C ILE A 5 13.26 9.61 -3.23
N GLY A 6 12.05 10.12 -2.95
CA GLY A 6 10.87 9.30 -2.72
C GLY A 6 10.56 8.38 -3.89
N VAL A 7 10.63 8.89 -5.13
CA VAL A 7 10.45 8.07 -6.34
C VAL A 7 11.50 6.96 -6.42
N GLN A 8 12.78 7.24 -6.14
CA GLN A 8 13.82 6.18 -6.17
C GLN A 8 13.60 5.11 -5.10
N LEU A 9 13.03 5.47 -3.95
CA LEU A 9 12.83 4.54 -2.84
C LEU A 9 11.54 3.74 -2.95
N PHE A 10 10.44 4.35 -3.37
CA PHE A 10 9.08 3.79 -3.20
C PHE A 10 8.31 3.54 -4.50
N LYS A 11 8.84 3.92 -5.66
CA LYS A 11 8.19 3.66 -6.96
C LYS A 11 7.83 2.18 -7.10
N GLY A 12 6.57 1.89 -7.41
CA GLY A 12 6.05 0.56 -7.65
C GLY A 12 5.94 -0.33 -6.40
N LYS A 13 6.15 0.21 -5.19
CA LYS A 13 6.21 -0.59 -3.94
C LYS A 13 5.02 -0.37 -2.99
N LEU A 14 4.08 0.48 -3.37
CA LEU A 14 2.93 0.88 -2.55
C LEU A 14 1.61 0.22 -3.00
N TYR A 15 1.70 -0.79 -3.85
CA TYR A 15 0.55 -1.58 -4.27
C TYR A 15 0.13 -2.58 -3.19
N THR A 16 -1.18 -2.77 -3.06
CA THR A 16 -1.78 -3.69 -2.10
C THR A 16 -2.93 -4.45 -2.76
N CYS A 17 -3.08 -5.73 -2.43
CA CYS A 17 -4.28 -6.48 -2.77
C CYS A 17 -5.36 -6.24 -1.69
N SER A 18 -6.64 -6.38 -2.05
CA SER A 18 -7.74 -6.29 -1.06
C SER A 18 -7.60 -7.30 0.08
N ASP A 19 -6.94 -8.44 -0.16
CA ASP A 19 -6.59 -9.43 0.85
C ASP A 19 -5.07 -9.51 1.09
N SER A 20 -4.67 -9.63 2.37
CA SER A 20 -3.25 -9.75 2.77
C SER A 20 -2.60 -11.09 2.38
N SER A 21 -3.36 -12.02 1.80
CA SER A 21 -2.89 -13.36 1.44
C SER A 21 -2.13 -13.40 0.12
N LYS A 22 -2.35 -12.41 -0.77
CA LYS A 22 -1.77 -12.37 -2.11
C LYS A 22 -0.74 -11.25 -2.22
N GLN A 23 0.39 -11.57 -2.83
CA GLN A 23 1.57 -10.70 -2.85
C GLN A 23 1.88 -10.16 -4.26
N THR A 24 1.16 -10.59 -5.29
CA THR A 24 1.38 -10.14 -6.67
C THR A 24 0.05 -9.88 -7.38
N GLU A 25 0.06 -8.98 -8.37
CA GLU A 25 -1.11 -8.68 -9.19
C GLU A 25 -1.66 -9.93 -9.90
N ALA A 26 -0.78 -10.83 -10.34
CA ALA A 26 -1.18 -12.06 -11.01
C ALA A 26 -2.00 -12.99 -10.10
N GLU A 27 -1.67 -13.03 -8.81
CA GLU A 27 -2.37 -13.84 -7.80
C GLU A 27 -3.59 -13.13 -7.21
N CYS A 28 -3.64 -11.80 -7.25
CA CYS A 28 -4.73 -10.96 -6.76
C CYS A 28 -5.94 -10.96 -7.73
N LYS A 29 -6.43 -12.15 -8.09
CA LYS A 29 -7.57 -12.34 -8.99
C LYS A 29 -8.63 -13.27 -8.40
N GLY A 30 -9.87 -13.12 -8.86
CA GLY A 30 -11.02 -13.87 -8.38
C GLY A 30 -11.66 -13.23 -7.15
N ASN A 31 -12.21 -14.05 -6.26
CA ASN A 31 -12.90 -13.59 -5.06
C ASN A 31 -12.21 -14.11 -3.80
N TYR A 32 -12.38 -13.38 -2.69
CA TYR A 32 -11.95 -13.78 -1.36
C TYR A 32 -13.12 -13.71 -0.37
N ILE A 33 -12.96 -14.38 0.76
CA ILE A 33 -13.97 -14.43 1.82
C ILE A 33 -13.53 -13.49 2.94
N THR A 34 -14.39 -12.53 3.26
CA THR A 34 -14.24 -11.63 4.40
C THR A 34 -15.25 -12.01 5.47
N TYR A 35 -14.82 -12.00 6.73
CA TYR A 35 -15.69 -12.14 7.89
C TYR A 35 -15.86 -10.77 8.53
N LYS A 36 -17.11 -10.29 8.65
CA LYS A 36 -17.38 -9.05 9.38
C LYS A 36 -17.25 -9.31 10.88
N ASP A 37 -16.53 -8.43 11.58
CA ASP A 37 -16.43 -8.40 13.04
C ASP A 37 -15.94 -9.71 13.71
N GLY A 38 -15.25 -10.57 12.95
CA GLY A 38 -14.77 -11.86 13.44
C GLY A 38 -15.86 -12.92 13.59
N GLU A 39 -17.09 -12.64 13.16
CA GLU A 39 -18.16 -13.63 13.12
C GLU A 39 -17.95 -14.59 11.94
N VAL A 40 -17.62 -15.84 12.25
CA VAL A 40 -17.35 -16.89 11.26
C VAL A 40 -18.64 -17.36 10.56
N ASP A 41 -19.80 -17.10 11.17
CA ASP A 41 -21.10 -17.61 10.71
C ASP A 41 -21.63 -16.93 9.44
N HIS A 42 -21.13 -15.74 9.09
CA HIS A 42 -21.59 -14.97 7.93
C HIS A 42 -20.43 -14.59 6.99
N PRO A 43 -19.92 -15.53 6.17
CA PRO A 43 -18.89 -15.24 5.18
C PRO A 43 -19.44 -14.37 4.04
N ILE A 44 -18.78 -13.25 3.76
CA ILE A 44 -19.10 -12.37 2.62
C ILE A 44 -18.05 -12.58 1.55
N ILE A 45 -18.50 -12.85 0.32
CA ILE A 45 -17.63 -13.01 -0.84
C ILE A 45 -17.44 -11.64 -1.47
N GLN A 46 -16.19 -11.20 -1.59
CA GLN A 46 -15.82 -9.94 -2.23
C GLN A 46 -14.83 -10.20 -3.38
N PRO A 47 -14.90 -9.43 -4.47
CA PRO A 47 -13.90 -9.50 -5.54
C PRO A 47 -12.55 -8.99 -5.03
N ARG A 48 -11.46 -9.62 -5.48
CA ARG A 48 -10.10 -9.10 -5.27
C ARG A 48 -9.83 -7.96 -6.24
N SER A 49 -9.24 -6.89 -5.73
CA SER A 49 -8.70 -5.76 -6.48
C SER A 49 -7.24 -5.53 -6.10
N TRP A 50 -6.41 -5.26 -7.11
CA TRP A 50 -5.05 -4.80 -6.93
C TRP A 50 -5.04 -3.29 -7.05
N GLU A 51 -4.83 -2.61 -5.93
CA GLU A 51 -4.98 -1.16 -5.83
C GLU A 51 -3.68 -0.51 -5.37
N ASN A 52 -3.39 0.65 -5.94
CA ASN A 52 -2.30 1.50 -5.48
C ASN A 52 -2.77 2.36 -4.31
N SER A 53 -1.82 2.82 -3.48
CA SER A 53 -2.09 3.83 -2.46
C SER A 53 -2.64 5.12 -3.08
N LYS A 54 -3.55 5.80 -2.37
CA LYS A 54 -4.09 7.11 -2.79
C LYS A 54 -2.98 8.16 -2.98
N PHE A 55 -1.92 8.04 -2.19
CA PHE A 55 -0.70 8.82 -2.32
C PHE A 55 0.44 7.84 -2.61
N ASP A 56 1.05 7.99 -3.78
CA ASP A 56 2.14 7.15 -4.27
C ASP A 56 3.39 7.98 -4.63
N PHE A 57 4.47 7.28 -4.99
CA PHE A 57 5.73 7.85 -5.43
C PHE A 57 6.13 7.32 -6.81
N ASP A 58 5.17 6.98 -7.68
CA ASP A 58 5.48 6.37 -8.98
C ASP A 58 6.06 7.36 -9.98
N ASN A 59 5.72 8.64 -9.81
CA ASN A 59 6.26 9.76 -10.57
C ASN A 59 6.46 10.99 -9.68
N VAL A 60 7.22 11.97 -10.19
CA VAL A 60 7.61 13.17 -9.41
C VAL A 60 6.39 14.00 -9.00
N LEU A 61 5.35 14.06 -9.84
CA LEU A 61 4.15 14.85 -9.56
C LEU A 61 3.34 14.25 -8.40
N ALA A 62 3.12 12.92 -8.42
CA ALA A 62 2.46 12.19 -7.33
C ALA A 62 3.25 12.30 -6.03
N ALA A 63 4.57 12.12 -6.10
CA ALA A 63 5.47 12.29 -4.96
C ALA A 63 5.39 13.71 -4.35
N MET A 64 5.23 14.75 -5.16
CA MET A 64 5.04 16.11 -4.66
C MET A 64 3.70 16.27 -3.92
N MET A 65 2.62 15.64 -4.38
CA MET A 65 1.34 15.65 -3.67
C MET A 65 1.42 14.88 -2.35
N ALA A 66 2.07 13.72 -2.33
CA ALA A 66 2.31 12.95 -1.11
C ALA A 66 3.15 13.73 -0.08
N LEU A 67 4.19 14.43 -0.53
CA LEU A 67 5.00 15.28 0.36
C LEU A 67 4.23 16.50 0.85
N PHE A 68 3.30 17.03 0.05
CA PHE A 68 2.44 18.14 0.46
C PHE A 68 1.51 17.72 1.61
N THR A 69 0.87 16.56 1.53
CA THR A 69 -0.03 16.06 2.60
C THR A 69 0.73 15.74 3.89
N VAL A 70 1.94 15.20 3.78
CA VAL A 70 2.84 15.03 4.93
C VAL A 70 3.21 16.38 5.56
N SER A 71 3.47 17.41 4.74
CA SER A 71 3.81 18.75 5.26
C SER A 71 2.66 19.45 5.97
N THR A 72 1.41 19.13 5.62
CA THR A 72 0.21 19.63 6.30
C THR A 72 -0.23 18.75 7.48
N PHE A 73 0.54 17.70 7.79
CA PHE A 73 0.23 16.69 8.81
C PHE A 73 -1.09 15.95 8.60
N GLU A 74 -1.56 15.84 7.36
CA GLU A 74 -2.79 15.14 7.02
C GLU A 74 -2.49 13.77 6.41
N GLY A 75 -2.97 12.69 7.07
CA GLY A 75 -2.80 11.32 6.55
C GLY A 75 -1.37 10.79 6.53
N TRP A 76 -0.39 11.52 7.09
CA TRP A 76 1.00 11.10 7.15
C TRP A 76 1.24 9.75 7.84
N PRO A 77 0.48 9.31 8.89
CA PRO A 77 0.72 8.01 9.50
C PRO A 77 0.38 6.86 8.55
N GLU A 78 -0.67 7.00 7.72
CA GLU A 78 -1.04 5.99 6.74
C GLU A 78 0.07 5.81 5.69
N LEU A 79 0.62 6.94 5.21
CA LEU A 79 1.73 6.91 4.26
C LEU A 79 3.01 6.32 4.89
N LEU A 80 3.30 6.65 6.15
CA LEU A 80 4.44 6.10 6.87
C LEU A 80 4.34 4.59 7.04
N TYR A 81 3.21 4.07 7.51
CA TYR A 81 3.03 2.63 7.70
C TYR A 81 3.12 1.87 6.38
N ARG A 82 2.49 2.39 5.31
CA ARG A 82 2.67 1.80 3.97
C ARG A 82 4.12 1.84 3.49
N SER A 83 4.88 2.88 3.85
CA SER A 83 6.29 2.99 3.49
C SER A 83 7.16 1.98 4.25
N ILE A 84 6.86 1.73 5.53
CA ILE A 84 7.55 0.71 6.36
C ILE A 84 7.30 -0.70 5.81
N ASP A 85 6.07 -0.98 5.38
CA ASP A 85 5.69 -2.28 4.85
C ASP A 85 6.16 -2.51 3.39
N SER A 86 6.75 -1.50 2.75
CA SER A 86 7.19 -1.56 1.36
C SER A 86 8.41 -2.47 1.17
N HIS A 87 8.33 -3.39 0.21
CA HIS A 87 9.36 -4.40 -0.04
C HIS A 87 10.03 -4.22 -1.42
N THR A 88 9.49 -4.88 -2.44
CA THR A 88 10.00 -4.94 -3.82
C THR A 88 8.96 -4.36 -4.76
N GLU A 89 9.43 -3.90 -5.91
CA GLU A 89 8.56 -3.41 -6.98
C GLU A 89 7.55 -4.49 -7.40
N ASP A 90 6.32 -4.06 -7.64
CA ASP A 90 5.16 -4.87 -8.07
C ASP A 90 4.78 -6.01 -7.12
N LYS A 91 5.17 -5.90 -5.85
CA LYS A 91 4.75 -6.82 -4.80
C LYS A 91 3.98 -6.12 -3.70
N GLY A 92 3.15 -6.91 -3.04
CA GLY A 92 2.35 -6.49 -1.90
C GLY A 92 3.22 -6.13 -0.68
N PRO A 93 2.60 -5.53 0.34
CA PRO A 93 3.28 -5.14 1.57
C PRO A 93 3.68 -6.37 2.38
N ILE A 94 4.82 -6.26 3.07
CA ILE A 94 5.25 -7.20 4.11
C ILE A 94 5.33 -6.43 5.41
N TYR A 95 4.55 -6.88 6.41
CA TYR A 95 4.44 -6.21 7.69
C TYR A 95 5.82 -6.00 8.34
N ASN A 96 6.12 -4.75 8.69
CA ASN A 96 7.35 -4.31 9.35
C ASN A 96 8.65 -4.71 8.60
N TYR A 97 8.65 -4.67 7.27
CA TYR A 97 9.85 -5.03 6.50
C TYR A 97 11.01 -4.02 6.66
N ARG A 98 10.72 -2.71 6.66
CA ARG A 98 11.74 -1.63 6.75
C ARG A 98 11.44 -0.67 7.90
N VAL A 99 11.57 -1.15 9.13
CA VAL A 99 11.35 -0.34 10.34
C VAL A 99 12.32 0.86 10.45
N GLU A 100 13.46 0.81 9.75
CA GLU A 100 14.43 1.90 9.65
C GLU A 100 13.88 3.20 9.00
N ILE A 101 12.71 3.13 8.36
CA ILE A 101 12.04 4.25 7.70
C ILE A 101 11.11 5.03 8.67
N SER A 102 10.92 4.53 9.91
CA SER A 102 10.08 5.17 10.94
C SER A 102 10.62 6.51 11.44
#